data_AF-A0A926AJN1-F1
#
_entry.id   AF-A0A926AJN1-F1
#
_cell.length_a   1.000
_cell.length_b   1.000
_cell.length_c   1.000
_cell.angle_alpha   90.00
_cell.angle_beta   90.00
_cell.angle_gamma   90.00
#
_symmetry.space_group_name_H-M   'P 1'
#
loop_
_entity.id
_entity.type
_entity.pdbx_description
1 polymer ?
#
loop_
_entity_poly.entity_id
_entity_poly.type
_entity_poly.pdbx_seq_one_letter_code
_entity_poly.pdbx_strand_id
1 'polypeptide(L)'
;MADQPNNPDPKQQQSLSDISHLFLSSVRDRQTGGSARPQRTPPKVDNHADLPADLTPEEFAQVIGGNEAEIPGATKSKSAEEHSPDRLPPISAVIAPHLNGSQRDRVREYTAHLCKSGERVGLIELDASEFRVSCFELGSSETPTESAVCDALDGRRMSETLDEMSWDVDRWLLNVPNPRLAEARAILRSIDNWTVLATCDHDGVVACYRSLKGLADVHSNDPSEQSGAPTLSLALLDARDELAAIRVFRKLSGVCQQFLH
;
A
#
# COMPACT_ATOMS: atom_id res chain seq x y z
N MET A 1 28.94 36.83 64.02
CA MET A 1 29.09 35.64 64.87
C MET A 1 28.14 34.58 64.30
N ALA A 2 28.72 33.47 63.83
CA ALA A 2 28.11 32.21 63.35
C ALA A 2 27.13 32.30 62.15
N ASP A 3 27.46 31.80 60.95
CA ASP A 3 27.53 30.38 60.51
C ASP A 3 26.20 29.63 60.57
N GLN A 4 25.60 29.38 59.38
CA GLN A 4 25.30 28.02 58.93
C GLN A 4 24.98 27.96 57.42
N PRO A 5 25.61 27.04 56.65
CA PRO A 5 25.40 26.87 55.23
C PRO A 5 24.21 25.94 54.91
N ASN A 6 23.44 26.30 53.88
CA ASN A 6 22.33 25.51 53.36
C ASN A 6 22.89 24.38 52.47
N ASN A 7 22.61 23.14 52.85
CA ASN A 7 23.05 21.92 52.18
C ASN A 7 22.08 21.60 51.02
N PRO A 8 22.51 21.52 49.75
CA PRO A 8 21.66 20.99 48.69
C PRO A 8 21.71 19.45 48.66
N ASP A 9 20.54 18.83 48.60
CA ASP A 9 20.35 17.39 48.45
C ASP A 9 21.17 16.80 47.28
N PRO A 10 21.63 15.53 47.38
CA PRO A 10 22.38 14.89 46.31
C PRO A 10 21.48 14.67 45.08
N LYS A 11 21.83 15.32 43.96
CA LYS A 11 21.30 15.00 42.64
C LYS A 11 21.58 13.52 42.36
N GLN A 12 20.52 12.71 42.39
CA GLN A 12 20.56 11.34 41.90
C GLN A 12 21.05 11.37 40.46
N GLN A 13 22.22 10.77 40.22
CA GLN A 13 22.74 10.56 38.89
C GLN A 13 21.82 9.53 38.21
N GLN A 14 20.83 10.03 37.48
CA GLN A 14 20.03 9.22 36.58
C GLN A 14 20.99 8.59 35.56
N SER A 15 21.00 7.26 35.54
CA SER A 15 21.88 6.51 34.67
C SER A 15 21.50 6.79 33.21
N LEU A 16 22.48 6.89 32.33
CA LEU A 16 22.24 7.09 30.89
C LEU A 16 21.37 5.99 30.26
N SER A 17 21.22 4.85 30.93
CA SER A 17 20.32 3.75 30.57
C SER A 17 18.84 4.14 30.65
N ASP A 18 18.46 5.07 31.53
CA ASP A 18 17.07 5.52 31.69
C ASP A 18 16.60 6.45 30.57
N ILE A 19 17.54 7.11 29.87
CA ILE A 19 17.24 8.05 28.79
C ILE A 19 16.89 7.31 27.48
N SER A 20 17.38 6.08 27.29
CA SER A 20 17.09 5.24 26.12
C SER A 20 15.60 4.92 25.96
N HIS A 21 14.89 4.67 27.07
CA HIS A 21 13.48 4.23 27.04
C HIS A 21 12.46 5.37 27.02
N LEU A 22 12.88 6.59 27.37
CA LEU A 22 11.99 7.76 27.46
C LEU A 22 11.70 8.42 26.12
N PHE A 23 12.56 8.27 25.10
CA PHE A 23 12.38 8.94 23.82
C PHE A 23 11.47 8.18 22.82
N LEU A 24 11.28 6.87 22.97
CA LEU A 24 10.36 6.09 22.12
C LEU A 24 8.99 5.85 22.76
N SER A 25 8.87 5.83 24.10
CA SER A 25 7.56 5.67 24.75
C SER A 25 6.75 6.97 24.84
N SER A 26 7.41 8.11 25.11
CA SER A 26 6.69 9.38 25.37
C SER A 26 6.10 10.03 24.10
N VAL A 27 6.71 9.81 22.94
CA VAL A 27 6.17 10.28 21.65
C VAL A 27 4.93 9.47 21.26
N ARG A 28 4.94 8.16 21.55
CA ARG A 28 3.88 7.23 21.15
C ARG A 28 2.63 7.36 22.01
N ASP A 29 2.78 7.47 23.34
CA ASP A 29 1.64 7.71 24.25
C ASP A 29 0.89 9.02 23.93
N ARG A 30 1.60 10.02 23.38
CA ARG A 30 0.99 11.30 22.97
C ARG A 30 0.21 11.20 21.66
N GLN A 31 0.56 10.28 20.77
CA GLN A 31 -0.09 10.11 19.46
C GLN A 31 -1.24 9.10 19.48
N THR A 32 -1.21 8.07 20.33
CA THR A 32 -2.20 6.98 20.30
C THR A 32 -3.34 7.12 21.30
N GLY A 33 -3.38 8.17 22.12
CA GLY A 33 -4.52 8.47 23.00
C GLY A 33 -4.89 7.36 24.00
N GLY A 34 -3.92 6.49 24.36
CA GLY A 34 -4.16 5.37 25.25
C GLY A 34 -4.81 4.13 24.61
N SER A 35 -4.86 4.03 23.28
CA SER A 35 -5.28 2.80 22.61
C SER A 35 -4.31 1.64 22.89
N ALA A 36 -4.85 0.41 22.92
CA ALA A 36 -4.08 -0.78 23.26
C ALA A 36 -2.89 -0.96 22.30
N ARG A 37 -1.71 -1.29 22.86
CA ARG A 37 -0.51 -1.56 22.07
C ARG A 37 -0.80 -2.68 21.08
N PRO A 38 -0.42 -2.55 19.79
CA PRO A 38 -0.50 -3.65 18.85
C PRO A 38 0.32 -4.83 19.41
N GLN A 39 -0.37 -5.90 19.78
CA GLN A 39 0.28 -7.14 20.16
C GLN A 39 0.76 -7.81 18.88
N ARG A 40 2.07 -8.02 18.78
CA ARG A 40 2.61 -9.00 17.84
C ARG A 40 2.02 -10.35 18.21
N THR A 41 1.02 -10.79 17.48
CA THR A 41 0.57 -12.18 17.54
C THR A 41 1.69 -13.04 16.97
N PRO A 42 2.31 -13.93 17.77
CA PRO A 42 3.22 -14.93 17.22
C PRO A 42 2.45 -15.76 16.17
N PRO A 43 3.12 -16.26 15.12
CA PRO A 43 2.49 -17.21 14.21
C PRO A 43 1.83 -18.30 15.04
N LYS A 44 0.55 -18.56 14.78
CA LYS A 44 -0.16 -19.68 15.43
C LYS A 44 0.64 -20.92 15.12
N VAL A 45 1.32 -21.46 16.14
CA VAL A 45 1.84 -22.81 16.08
C VAL A 45 0.59 -23.67 16.08
N ASP A 46 0.12 -24.02 14.89
CA ASP A 46 -0.80 -25.14 14.76
C ASP A 46 -0.08 -26.31 15.42
N ASN A 47 -0.72 -26.88 16.45
CA ASN A 47 -0.26 -28.08 17.13
C ASN A 47 -0.32 -29.26 16.14
N HIS A 48 0.55 -29.24 15.15
CA HIS A 48 0.97 -30.43 14.45
C HIS A 48 1.88 -31.18 15.41
N ALA A 49 1.28 -32.23 15.98
CA ALA A 49 1.86 -33.33 16.72
C ALA A 49 3.39 -33.42 16.68
N ASP A 50 3.99 -33.42 17.88
CA ASP A 50 5.20 -34.16 18.26
C ASP A 50 6.06 -34.67 17.08
N LEU A 51 6.83 -33.78 16.46
CA LEU A 51 8.02 -34.18 15.71
C LEU A 51 9.22 -34.09 16.68
N PRO A 52 9.87 -35.22 17.03
CA PRO A 52 11.03 -35.20 17.89
C PRO A 52 12.15 -34.40 17.22
N ALA A 53 12.56 -33.33 17.89
CA ALA A 53 13.60 -32.41 17.45
C ALA A 53 15.00 -33.01 17.64
N ASP A 54 15.32 -34.02 16.83
CA ASP A 54 16.67 -34.56 16.71
C ASP A 54 16.90 -34.93 15.23
N LEU A 55 17.17 -33.91 14.41
CA LEU A 55 17.65 -34.09 13.04
C LEU A 55 19.17 -33.93 13.06
N THR A 56 19.88 -34.94 12.56
CA THR A 56 21.35 -34.88 12.49
C THR A 56 21.78 -33.89 11.40
N PRO A 57 23.00 -33.32 11.47
CA PRO A 57 23.49 -32.36 10.48
C PRO A 57 23.44 -32.87 9.02
N GLU A 58 23.45 -34.19 8.79
CA GLU A 58 23.29 -34.75 7.45
C GLU A 58 21.87 -34.60 6.87
N GLU A 59 20.82 -34.59 7.69
CA GLU A 59 19.43 -34.49 7.23
C GLU A 59 19.04 -33.05 6.86
N PHE A 60 19.70 -32.05 7.45
CA PHE A 60 19.50 -30.64 7.13
C PHE A 60 19.97 -30.29 5.70
N ALA A 61 20.93 -31.03 5.15
CA ALA A 61 21.45 -30.82 3.80
C ALA A 61 20.46 -31.23 2.71
N GLN A 62 19.52 -32.14 2.99
CA GLN A 62 18.52 -32.58 2.02
C GLN A 62 17.35 -31.60 1.88
N VAL A 63 17.06 -30.77 2.89
CA VAL A 63 15.95 -29.81 2.86
C VAL A 63 16.30 -28.54 2.09
N ILE A 64 17.59 -28.19 1.99
CA ILE A 64 18.05 -26.96 1.32
C ILE A 64 18.38 -27.19 -0.18
N GLY A 65 18.44 -28.43 -0.66
CA GLY A 65 18.76 -28.71 -2.06
C GLY A 65 18.16 -30.00 -2.60
N GLY A 66 17.00 -29.93 -3.25
CA GLY A 66 16.61 -30.96 -4.21
C GLY A 66 15.11 -31.18 -4.43
N ASN A 67 14.62 -30.58 -5.52
CA ASN A 67 13.60 -31.06 -6.46
C ASN A 67 12.17 -31.44 -6.03
N GLU A 68 11.26 -30.79 -6.76
CA GLU A 68 9.90 -31.19 -7.14
C GLU A 68 9.66 -32.70 -7.19
N ALA A 69 8.67 -33.14 -6.41
CA ALA A 69 7.88 -34.33 -6.72
C ALA A 69 6.40 -33.99 -6.48
N GLU A 70 5.65 -33.97 -7.58
CA GLU A 70 4.21 -33.75 -7.65
C GLU A 70 3.45 -34.75 -6.76
N ILE A 71 2.56 -34.23 -5.90
CA ILE A 71 1.50 -35.03 -5.26
C ILE A 71 0.16 -34.65 -5.90
N PRO A 72 -0.45 -35.50 -6.74
CA PRO A 72 -1.75 -35.23 -7.32
C PRO A 72 -2.86 -35.68 -6.37
N GLY A 73 -3.59 -34.71 -5.80
CA GLY A 73 -4.90 -34.98 -5.20
C GLY A 73 -5.12 -34.39 -3.81
N ALA A 74 -5.31 -33.07 -3.74
CA ALA A 74 -5.98 -32.45 -2.60
C ALA A 74 -6.92 -31.34 -3.10
N THR A 75 -8.20 -31.59 -2.88
CA THR A 75 -9.36 -30.73 -3.15
C THR A 75 -9.21 -29.35 -2.54
N LYS A 76 -9.46 -28.30 -3.35
CA LYS A 76 -9.51 -26.88 -2.97
C LYS A 76 -10.52 -26.63 -1.85
N SER A 77 -10.04 -26.55 -0.63
CA SER A 77 -10.71 -25.90 0.49
C SER A 77 -10.22 -24.45 0.52
N LYS A 78 -11.13 -23.48 0.37
CA LYS A 78 -10.86 -22.06 0.63
C LYS A 78 -10.62 -21.89 2.14
N SER A 79 -9.37 -21.90 2.56
CA SER A 79 -8.96 -21.49 3.90
C SER A 79 -7.67 -20.69 3.77
N ALA A 80 -7.73 -19.45 4.27
CA ALA A 80 -6.64 -18.55 4.63
C ALA A 80 -5.30 -18.80 3.91
N GLU A 81 -5.01 -17.97 2.91
CA GLU A 81 -3.67 -17.83 2.35
C GLU A 81 -2.71 -17.46 3.49
N GLU A 82 -1.95 -18.45 3.96
CA GLU A 82 -0.69 -18.24 4.67
C GLU A 82 0.12 -17.22 3.87
N HIS A 83 0.42 -16.08 4.49
CA HIS A 83 1.31 -15.08 3.92
C HIS A 83 2.71 -15.68 3.78
N SER A 84 3.01 -16.23 2.60
CA SER A 84 4.39 -16.52 2.19
C SER A 84 5.21 -15.23 2.38
N PRO A 85 6.34 -15.27 3.09
CA PRO A 85 7.12 -14.09 3.49
C PRO A 85 7.69 -13.25 2.33
N ASP A 86 7.54 -13.72 1.08
CA ASP A 86 8.09 -13.08 -0.13
C ASP A 86 7.04 -12.34 -0.99
N ARG A 87 5.75 -12.35 -0.62
CA ARG A 87 4.72 -11.75 -1.48
C ARG A 87 4.56 -10.26 -1.19
N LEU A 88 5.19 -9.43 -2.03
CA LEU A 88 4.89 -8.00 -2.09
C LEU A 88 3.38 -7.79 -2.36
N PRO A 89 2.70 -6.92 -1.61
CA PRO A 89 1.29 -6.63 -1.86
C PRO A 89 1.07 -6.11 -3.30
N PRO A 90 -0.02 -6.51 -3.97
CA PRO A 90 -0.29 -6.08 -5.33
C PRO A 90 -0.41 -4.56 -5.43
N ILE A 91 0.25 -3.99 -6.45
CA ILE A 91 0.23 -2.55 -6.72
C ILE A 91 -0.76 -2.27 -7.87
N SER A 92 -1.61 -1.25 -7.70
CA SER A 92 -2.42 -0.70 -8.77
C SER A 92 -2.21 0.80 -8.94
N ALA A 93 -1.96 1.23 -10.18
CA ALA A 93 -1.86 2.65 -10.53
C ALA A 93 -3.26 3.27 -10.65
N VAL A 94 -3.44 4.45 -10.06
CA VAL A 94 -4.69 5.21 -10.10
C VAL A 94 -4.57 6.34 -11.12
N ILE A 95 -5.46 6.30 -12.12
CA ILE A 95 -5.53 7.29 -13.20
C ILE A 95 -6.79 8.13 -13.00
N ALA A 96 -6.61 9.38 -12.58
CA ALA A 96 -7.70 10.25 -12.13
C ALA A 96 -7.60 11.67 -12.74
N PRO A 97 -7.80 11.81 -14.07
CA PRO A 97 -7.42 13.02 -14.80
C PRO A 97 -8.34 14.23 -14.60
N HIS A 98 -9.57 14.00 -14.12
CA HIS A 98 -10.51 15.07 -13.81
C HIS A 98 -11.54 14.57 -12.81
N LEU A 99 -11.34 14.93 -11.54
CA LEU A 99 -12.27 14.65 -10.46
C LEU A 99 -12.69 16.02 -9.91
N ASN A 100 -13.99 16.35 -9.93
CA ASN A 100 -14.55 17.66 -9.56
C ASN A 100 -14.11 18.13 -8.15
N GLY A 101 -12.90 18.68 -8.02
CA GLY A 101 -12.22 18.96 -6.76
C GLY A 101 -10.71 18.62 -6.79
N SER A 102 -10.14 18.36 -5.62
CA SER A 102 -8.76 17.91 -5.47
C SER A 102 -8.66 16.43 -5.86
N GLN A 103 -7.84 16.11 -6.86
CA GLN A 103 -7.58 14.73 -7.28
C GLN A 103 -7.15 13.87 -6.10
N ARG A 104 -6.23 14.39 -5.27
CA ARG A 104 -5.75 13.71 -4.07
C ARG A 104 -6.89 13.35 -3.12
N ASP A 105 -7.77 14.30 -2.82
CA ASP A 105 -8.82 14.07 -1.82
C ASP A 105 -9.81 13.00 -2.31
N ARG A 106 -10.11 13.00 -3.61
CA ARG A 106 -10.97 11.98 -4.23
C ARG A 106 -10.31 10.62 -4.35
N VAL A 107 -8.99 10.56 -4.57
CA VAL A 107 -8.25 9.30 -4.51
C VAL A 107 -8.26 8.75 -3.08
N ARG A 108 -8.05 9.60 -2.06
CA ARG A 108 -8.16 9.20 -0.64
C ARG A 108 -9.55 8.71 -0.28
N GLU A 109 -10.61 9.38 -0.76
CA GLU A 109 -12.01 8.94 -0.61
C GLU A 109 -12.22 7.55 -1.23
N TYR A 110 -11.71 7.33 -2.44
CA TYR A 110 -11.75 6.01 -3.10
C TYR A 110 -10.98 4.95 -2.31
N THR A 111 -9.78 5.26 -1.83
CA THR A 111 -8.98 4.36 -0.98
C THR A 111 -9.74 3.98 0.30
N ALA A 112 -10.31 4.97 1.00
CA ALA A 112 -11.11 4.74 2.19
C ALA A 112 -12.37 3.91 1.89
N HIS A 113 -12.98 4.08 0.72
CA HIS A 113 -14.09 3.23 0.27
C HIS A 113 -13.65 1.77 0.09
N LEU A 114 -12.46 1.50 -0.47
CA LEU A 114 -11.96 0.13 -0.60
C LEU A 114 -11.79 -0.53 0.77
N CYS A 115 -11.33 0.19 1.79
CA CYS A 115 -11.19 -0.37 3.13
C CYS A 115 -12.52 -0.81 3.78
N LYS A 116 -13.67 -0.37 3.26
CA LYS A 116 -14.99 -0.85 3.71
C LYS A 116 -15.21 -2.34 3.42
N SER A 117 -14.44 -2.95 2.50
CA SER A 117 -14.46 -4.39 2.26
C SER A 117 -13.72 -5.19 3.35
N GLY A 118 -13.02 -4.52 4.27
CA GLY A 118 -12.16 -5.13 5.28
C GLY A 118 -10.68 -5.20 4.89
N GLU A 119 -10.31 -4.74 3.69
CA GLU A 119 -8.92 -4.64 3.24
C GLU A 119 -8.19 -3.45 3.87
N ARG A 120 -6.91 -3.63 4.20
CA ARG A 120 -5.95 -2.57 4.52
C ARG A 120 -5.29 -2.10 3.24
N VAL A 121 -5.44 -0.82 2.92
CA VAL A 121 -4.97 -0.28 1.65
C VAL A 121 -3.90 0.78 1.90
N GLY A 122 -2.72 0.55 1.34
CA GLY A 122 -1.67 1.55 1.28
C GLY A 122 -1.89 2.50 0.10
N LEU A 123 -1.71 3.79 0.31
CA LEU A 123 -1.73 4.81 -0.74
C LEU A 123 -0.34 5.45 -0.85
N ILE A 124 0.24 5.36 -2.04
CA ILE A 124 1.46 6.04 -2.44
C ILE A 124 1.07 7.23 -3.28
N GLU A 125 1.44 8.43 -2.84
CA GLU A 125 1.28 9.66 -3.61
C GLU A 125 2.66 10.13 -4.02
N LEU A 126 2.91 10.15 -5.33
CA LEU A 126 4.18 10.57 -5.90
C LEU A 126 3.94 11.76 -6.84
N ASP A 127 4.59 12.88 -6.51
CA ASP A 127 4.67 14.07 -7.36
C ASP A 127 6.14 14.46 -7.58
N ALA A 128 6.39 15.50 -8.38
CA ALA A 128 7.73 15.95 -8.75
C ALA A 128 8.61 16.34 -7.54
N SER A 129 8.01 16.68 -6.40
CA SER A 129 8.74 17.11 -5.20
C SER A 129 8.34 16.39 -3.92
N GLU A 130 7.30 15.56 -3.95
CA GLU A 130 6.74 14.97 -2.74
C GLU A 130 6.53 13.46 -2.92
N PHE A 131 6.89 12.72 -1.88
CA PHE A 131 6.54 11.32 -1.71
C PHE A 131 5.79 11.16 -0.38
N ARG A 132 4.55 10.71 -0.46
CA ARG A 132 3.70 10.45 0.71
C ARG A 132 3.22 9.03 0.70
N VAL A 133 3.24 8.42 1.88
CA VAL A 133 2.72 7.07 2.09
C VAL A 133 1.71 7.11 3.23
N SER A 134 0.50 6.64 2.96
CA SER A 134 -0.60 6.59 3.92
C SER A 134 -1.18 5.18 3.99
N CYS A 135 -1.64 4.77 5.16
CA CYS A 135 -2.35 3.50 5.35
C CYS A 135 -3.81 3.78 5.73
N PHE A 136 -4.72 3.03 5.11
CA PHE A 136 -6.15 3.10 5.37
C PHE A 136 -6.64 1.74 5.87
N GLU A 137 -7.48 1.74 6.90
CA GLU A 137 -8.05 0.53 7.50
C GLU A 137 -9.53 0.70 7.84
N LEU A 138 -10.26 -0.42 7.96
CA LEU A 138 -11.66 -0.40 8.34
C LEU A 138 -11.83 0.19 9.75
N GLY A 139 -12.55 1.31 9.86
CA GLY A 139 -12.82 1.96 11.14
C GLY A 139 -11.83 3.07 11.51
N SER A 140 -10.78 3.32 10.72
CA SER A 140 -10.10 4.61 10.78
C SER A 140 -11.09 5.68 10.32
N SER A 141 -11.26 6.74 11.11
CA SER A 141 -11.93 7.98 10.70
C SER A 141 -11.56 8.38 9.26
N GLU A 142 -12.42 9.12 8.54
CA GLU A 142 -12.14 9.63 7.18
C GLU A 142 -10.78 10.38 7.06
N THR A 143 -10.21 10.77 8.19
CA THR A 143 -8.82 11.20 8.33
C THR A 143 -7.87 9.99 8.32
N PRO A 144 -7.13 9.73 7.21
CA PRO A 144 -6.15 8.65 7.17
C PRO A 144 -5.10 8.82 8.26
N THR A 145 -4.57 7.69 8.73
CA THR A 145 -3.34 7.70 9.53
C THR A 145 -2.17 7.92 8.55
N GLU A 146 -1.89 9.19 8.24
CA GLU A 146 -0.73 9.58 7.45
C GLU A 146 0.53 9.14 8.22
N SER A 147 1.14 8.07 7.74
CA SER A 147 2.19 7.35 8.48
C SER A 147 3.58 7.90 8.15
N ALA A 148 3.80 8.36 6.91
CA ALA A 148 5.06 8.94 6.50
C ALA A 148 4.90 9.99 5.39
N VAL A 149 5.53 11.14 5.59
CA VAL A 149 5.77 12.15 4.56
C VAL A 149 7.28 12.26 4.40
N CYS A 150 7.80 11.97 3.21
CA CYS A 150 9.21 12.18 2.90
C CYS A 150 9.34 13.48 2.11
N ASP A 151 9.74 14.55 2.79
CA ASP A 151 9.97 15.88 2.18
C ASP A 151 11.19 15.89 1.22
N ALA A 152 12.04 14.87 1.29
CA ALA A 152 13.13 14.64 0.36
C ALA A 152 12.90 13.30 -0.35
N LEU A 153 12.99 13.30 -1.69
CA LEU A 153 12.95 12.10 -2.54
C LEU A 153 14.25 11.27 -2.38
N ASP A 154 14.54 10.87 -1.15
CA ASP A 154 15.63 9.98 -0.79
C ASP A 154 15.20 8.54 -1.06
N GLY A 155 15.67 7.97 -2.17
CA GLY A 155 15.30 6.63 -2.61
C GLY A 155 15.51 5.56 -1.54
N ARG A 156 16.53 5.69 -0.67
CA ARG A 156 16.75 4.71 0.39
C ARG A 156 15.64 4.77 1.44
N ARG A 157 15.29 5.97 1.90
CA ARG A 157 14.19 6.16 2.88
C ARG A 157 12.85 5.75 2.31
N MET A 158 12.61 6.03 1.02
CA MET A 158 11.40 5.61 0.32
C MET A 158 11.29 4.08 0.31
N SER A 159 12.35 3.37 -0.06
CA SER A 159 12.39 1.90 -0.03
C SER A 159 12.19 1.34 1.37
N GLU A 160 12.92 1.83 2.38
CA GLU A 160 12.77 1.39 3.77
C GLU A 160 11.32 1.60 4.29
N THR A 161 10.69 2.72 3.93
CA THR A 161 9.29 3.02 4.31
C THR A 161 8.30 2.08 3.61
N LEU A 162 8.48 1.82 2.32
CA LEU A 162 7.61 0.91 1.56
C LEU A 162 7.78 -0.53 2.03
N ASP A 163 9.01 -0.96 2.33
CA ASP A 163 9.29 -2.29 2.85
C ASP A 163 8.66 -2.49 4.22
N GLU A 164 8.76 -1.50 5.12
CA GLU A 164 8.12 -1.55 6.44
C GLU A 164 6.60 -1.58 6.33
N MET A 165 5.99 -0.69 5.54
CA MET A 165 4.54 -0.59 5.42
C MET A 165 3.91 -1.75 4.62
N SER A 166 4.67 -2.41 3.74
CA SER A 166 4.17 -3.55 2.96
C SER A 166 3.77 -4.75 3.81
N TRP A 167 4.23 -4.82 5.07
CA TRP A 167 3.80 -5.85 6.02
C TRP A 167 2.39 -5.61 6.57
N ASP A 168 1.88 -4.38 6.52
CA ASP A 168 0.62 -3.98 7.15
C ASP A 168 -0.53 -3.81 6.15
N VAL A 169 -0.24 -3.80 4.84
CA VAL A 169 -1.23 -3.52 3.79
C VAL A 169 -1.48 -4.74 2.91
N ASP A 170 -2.75 -4.96 2.56
CA ASP A 170 -3.16 -6.03 1.67
C ASP A 170 -2.90 -5.68 0.20
N ARG A 171 -2.83 -4.38 -0.12
CA ARG A 171 -2.57 -3.85 -1.46
C ARG A 171 -2.07 -2.41 -1.45
N TRP A 172 -1.39 -2.03 -2.51
CA TRP A 172 -0.94 -0.65 -2.76
C TRP A 172 -1.74 0.01 -3.89
N LEU A 173 -2.11 1.26 -3.68
CA LEU A 173 -2.55 2.17 -4.73
C LEU A 173 -1.48 3.23 -4.97
N LEU A 174 -1.07 3.40 -6.21
CA LEU A 174 -0.17 4.48 -6.62
C LEU A 174 -0.97 5.58 -7.31
N ASN A 175 -1.13 6.73 -6.66
CA ASN A 175 -1.68 7.92 -7.30
C ASN A 175 -0.65 8.53 -8.24
N VAL A 176 -1.01 8.66 -9.52
CA VAL A 176 -0.18 9.31 -10.53
C VAL A 176 -0.91 10.58 -11.00
N PRO A 177 -0.61 11.76 -10.39
CA PRO A 177 -1.34 13.00 -10.68
C PRO A 177 -1.32 13.37 -12.16
N ASN A 178 -0.15 13.26 -12.79
CA ASN A 178 0.03 13.55 -14.21
C ASN A 178 0.64 12.34 -14.94
N PRO A 179 -0.19 11.44 -15.49
CA PRO A 179 0.28 10.24 -16.16
C PRO A 179 0.94 10.52 -17.52
N ARG A 180 0.99 11.78 -17.98
CA ARG A 180 1.63 12.17 -19.25
C ARG A 180 3.12 12.47 -19.12
N LEU A 181 3.62 12.67 -17.90
CA LEU A 181 5.04 12.91 -17.66
C LEU A 181 5.85 11.67 -18.03
N ALA A 182 7.08 11.86 -18.52
CA ALA A 182 7.92 10.75 -18.98
C ALA A 182 8.22 9.77 -17.83
N GLU A 183 8.44 10.31 -16.64
CA GLU A 183 8.71 9.60 -15.39
C GLU A 183 7.48 8.79 -14.96
N ALA A 184 6.30 9.43 -14.97
CA ALA A 184 5.04 8.76 -14.68
C ALA A 184 4.76 7.62 -15.65
N ARG A 185 5.03 7.83 -16.95
CA ARG A 185 4.89 6.79 -17.97
C ARG A 185 5.86 5.64 -17.75
N ALA A 186 7.09 5.91 -17.32
CA ALA A 186 8.05 4.86 -16.98
C ALA A 186 7.55 3.97 -15.83
N ILE A 187 6.95 4.58 -14.79
CA ILE A 187 6.36 3.83 -13.67
C ILE A 187 5.11 3.06 -14.11
N LEU A 188 4.27 3.67 -14.95
CA LEU A 188 3.06 2.99 -15.45
C LEU A 188 3.38 1.76 -16.30
N ARG A 189 4.52 1.74 -17.02
CA ARG A 189 4.97 0.54 -17.76
C ARG A 189 5.26 -0.65 -16.86
N SER A 190 5.70 -0.41 -15.63
CA SER A 190 6.02 -1.48 -14.67
C SER A 190 4.82 -1.94 -13.83
N ILE A 191 3.63 -1.38 -14.06
CA ILE A 191 2.43 -1.70 -13.27
C ILE A 191 1.37 -2.28 -14.19
N ASP A 192 1.05 -3.56 -13.99
CA ASP A 192 0.06 -4.27 -14.81
C ASP A 192 -1.39 -3.94 -14.44
N ASN A 193 -1.66 -3.38 -13.25
CA ASN A 193 -3.03 -3.14 -12.79
C ASN A 193 -3.35 -1.65 -12.74
N TRP A 194 -4.25 -1.17 -13.59
CA TRP A 194 -4.65 0.23 -13.64
C TRP A 194 -6.09 0.39 -13.15
N THR A 195 -6.33 1.38 -12.31
CA THR A 195 -7.64 1.78 -11.81
C THR A 195 -7.95 3.18 -12.33
N VAL A 196 -8.95 3.31 -13.20
CA VAL A 196 -9.41 4.59 -13.71
C VAL A 196 -10.49 5.13 -12.79
N LEU A 197 -10.31 6.34 -12.26
CA LEU A 197 -11.36 7.07 -11.55
C LEU A 197 -11.99 8.09 -12.49
N ALA A 198 -13.31 8.01 -12.65
CA ALA A 198 -14.06 8.90 -13.51
C ALA A 198 -15.31 9.42 -12.81
N THR A 199 -15.59 10.72 -12.92
CA THR A 199 -16.90 11.26 -12.56
C THR A 199 -17.91 10.98 -13.68
N CYS A 200 -19.20 10.94 -13.34
CA CYS A 200 -20.26 10.62 -14.30
C CYS A 200 -20.71 11.82 -15.17
N ASP A 201 -20.12 13.00 -14.99
CA ASP A 201 -20.39 14.18 -15.80
C ASP A 201 -19.63 14.13 -17.15
N HIS A 202 -19.95 15.07 -18.04
CA HIS A 202 -19.38 15.10 -19.38
C HIS A 202 -17.86 15.33 -19.35
N ASP A 203 -17.38 16.22 -18.48
CA ASP A 203 -15.97 16.62 -18.43
C ASP A 203 -15.10 15.48 -17.87
N GLY A 204 -15.59 14.77 -16.85
CA GLY A 204 -14.96 13.56 -16.32
C GLY A 204 -14.77 12.47 -17.38
N VAL A 205 -15.82 12.19 -18.17
CA VAL A 205 -15.77 11.18 -19.24
C VAL A 205 -14.79 11.60 -20.35
N VAL A 206 -14.83 12.86 -20.78
CA VAL A 206 -13.92 13.38 -21.82
C VAL A 206 -12.47 13.39 -21.34
N ALA A 207 -12.22 13.75 -20.09
CA ALA A 207 -10.88 13.72 -19.50
C ALA A 207 -10.34 12.29 -19.42
N CYS A 208 -11.15 11.33 -18.98
CA CYS A 208 -10.76 9.91 -18.96
C CYS A 208 -10.43 9.41 -20.36
N TYR A 209 -11.26 9.72 -21.36
CA TYR A 209 -10.98 9.39 -22.75
C TYR A 209 -9.64 9.95 -23.22
N ARG A 210 -9.38 11.24 -23.00
CA ARG A 210 -8.14 11.90 -23.42
C ARG A 210 -6.91 11.34 -22.72
N SER A 211 -7.05 10.93 -21.47
CA SER A 211 -5.95 10.33 -20.70
C SER A 211 -5.67 8.90 -21.16
N LEU A 212 -6.69 8.05 -21.29
CA LEU A 212 -6.54 6.68 -21.79
C LEU A 212 -5.95 6.66 -23.20
N LYS A 213 -6.45 7.51 -24.10
CA LYS A 213 -5.88 7.65 -25.45
C LYS A 213 -4.41 8.08 -25.42
N GLY A 214 -4.03 8.95 -24.48
CA GLY A 214 -2.65 9.40 -24.30
C GLY A 214 -1.74 8.37 -23.64
N LEU A 215 -2.29 7.27 -23.12
CA LEU A 215 -1.56 6.17 -22.50
C LEU A 215 -1.53 4.90 -23.35
N ALA A 216 -2.22 4.89 -24.50
CA ALA A 216 -2.27 3.78 -25.43
C ALA A 216 -0.87 3.28 -25.84
N ASP A 217 0.09 4.19 -25.90
CA ASP A 217 1.45 3.95 -26.36
C ASP A 217 2.44 3.59 -25.22
N VAL A 218 1.96 3.49 -23.98
CA VAL A 218 2.79 3.13 -22.82
C VAL A 218 3.27 1.68 -22.93
N HIS A 219 2.38 0.76 -23.31
CA HIS A 219 2.69 -0.67 -23.45
C HIS A 219 2.86 -1.14 -24.91
N SER A 220 2.56 -0.31 -25.92
CA SER A 220 2.40 -0.79 -27.31
C SER A 220 3.69 -0.93 -28.13
N ASN A 221 4.88 -0.68 -27.58
CA ASN A 221 6.04 -0.33 -28.43
C ASN A 221 7.26 -1.24 -28.33
N ASP A 222 7.27 -2.27 -27.47
CA ASP A 222 8.39 -3.20 -27.44
C ASP A 222 7.97 -4.63 -27.84
N PRO A 223 8.20 -5.07 -29.10
CA PRO A 223 7.93 -6.43 -29.51
C PRO A 223 8.85 -7.47 -28.84
N SER A 224 9.87 -7.03 -28.08
CA SER A 224 10.78 -7.90 -27.34
C SER A 224 10.39 -8.11 -25.87
N GLU A 225 9.54 -7.24 -25.30
CA GLU A 225 9.01 -7.40 -23.95
C GLU A 225 7.60 -7.99 -24.02
N GLN A 226 7.41 -9.21 -23.49
CA GLN A 226 6.10 -9.85 -23.36
C GLN A 226 5.20 -9.21 -22.27
N SER A 227 5.37 -7.92 -21.99
CA SER A 227 4.50 -7.20 -21.07
C SER A 227 3.14 -7.03 -21.73
N GLY A 228 2.18 -7.84 -21.30
CA GLY A 228 0.80 -7.78 -21.77
C GLY A 228 0.17 -6.42 -21.52
N ALA A 229 -0.97 -6.18 -22.17
CA ALA A 229 -1.79 -5.01 -21.89
C ALA A 229 -2.15 -4.94 -20.39
N PRO A 230 -2.19 -3.74 -19.78
CA PRO A 230 -2.53 -3.61 -18.38
C PRO A 230 -3.98 -4.05 -18.15
N THR A 231 -4.20 -4.75 -17.04
CA THR A 231 -5.53 -5.06 -16.52
C THR A 231 -6.18 -3.77 -16.01
N LEU A 232 -7.31 -3.41 -16.61
CA LEU A 232 -8.02 -2.17 -16.32
C LEU A 232 -9.24 -2.43 -15.44
N SER A 233 -9.34 -1.65 -14.38
CA SER A 233 -10.54 -1.49 -13.56
C SER A 233 -11.04 -0.04 -13.64
N LEU A 234 -12.35 0.14 -13.47
CA LEU A 234 -13.00 1.45 -13.56
C LEU A 234 -13.87 1.65 -12.32
N ALA A 235 -13.65 2.76 -11.62
CA ALA A 235 -14.51 3.21 -10.54
C ALA A 235 -15.16 4.55 -10.92
N LEU A 236 -16.49 4.58 -10.79
CA LEU A 236 -17.29 5.75 -11.12
C LEU A 236 -17.67 6.52 -9.86
N LEU A 237 -17.40 7.82 -9.88
CA LEU A 237 -17.72 8.75 -8.80
C LEU A 237 -18.94 9.60 -9.17
N ASP A 238 -19.63 10.10 -8.15
CA ASP A 238 -20.75 11.05 -8.26
C ASP A 238 -21.89 10.60 -9.20
N ALA A 239 -22.14 9.29 -9.29
CA ALA A 239 -23.26 8.77 -10.06
C ALA A 239 -24.60 9.18 -9.42
N ARG A 240 -25.45 9.90 -10.18
CA ARG A 240 -26.79 10.28 -9.72
C ARG A 240 -27.72 9.09 -9.52
N ASP A 241 -27.59 8.10 -10.39
CA ASP A 241 -28.35 6.87 -10.38
C ASP A 241 -27.51 5.74 -11.03
N GLU A 242 -27.93 4.50 -10.79
CA GLU A 242 -27.25 3.30 -11.28
C GLU A 242 -27.24 3.23 -12.82
N LEU A 243 -28.30 3.69 -13.48
CA LEU A 243 -28.39 3.68 -14.94
C LEU A 243 -27.39 4.64 -15.57
N ALA A 244 -27.15 5.80 -14.96
CA ALA A 244 -26.15 6.76 -15.36
C ALA A 244 -24.74 6.17 -15.20
N ALA A 245 -24.47 5.50 -14.08
CA ALA A 245 -23.21 4.77 -13.88
C ALA A 245 -23.01 3.70 -14.97
N ILE A 246 -24.01 2.85 -15.24
CA ILE A 246 -23.93 1.80 -16.27
C ILE A 246 -23.67 2.40 -17.66
N ARG A 247 -24.32 3.52 -18.01
CA ARG A 247 -24.09 4.19 -19.30
C ARG A 247 -22.67 4.71 -19.43
N VAL A 248 -22.13 5.34 -18.39
CA VAL A 248 -20.76 5.86 -18.39
C VAL A 248 -19.75 4.72 -18.40
N PHE A 249 -19.98 3.67 -17.61
CA PHE A 249 -19.17 2.46 -17.57
C PHE A 249 -19.03 1.84 -18.95
N ARG A 250 -20.14 1.63 -19.67
CA ARG A 250 -20.11 1.07 -21.04
C ARG A 250 -19.31 1.93 -22.00
N LYS A 251 -19.43 3.26 -21.92
CA LYS A 251 -18.66 4.18 -22.76
C LYS A 251 -17.16 4.06 -22.49
N LEU A 252 -16.76 4.16 -21.23
CA LEU A 252 -15.34 4.13 -20.86
C LEU A 252 -14.73 2.73 -21.05
N SER A 253 -15.48 1.66 -20.79
CA SER A 253 -15.05 0.29 -21.09
C SER A 253 -14.77 0.10 -22.58
N GLY A 254 -15.60 0.64 -23.48
CA GLY A 254 -15.33 0.61 -24.92
C GLY A 254 -14.08 1.39 -25.31
N VAL A 255 -13.79 2.50 -24.62
CA VAL A 255 -12.56 3.29 -24.83
C VAL A 255 -11.33 2.51 -24.38
N CYS A 256 -11.39 1.85 -23.22
CA CYS A 256 -10.33 0.96 -22.75
C CYS A 256 -10.06 -0.15 -23.77
N GLN A 257 -11.11 -0.80 -24.28
CA GLN A 257 -10.99 -1.84 -25.31
C GLN A 257 -10.43 -1.32 -26.64
N GLN A 258 -10.65 -0.06 -26.98
CA GLN A 258 -10.18 0.51 -28.25
C GLN A 258 -8.70 0.91 -28.21
N PHE A 259 -8.21 1.38 -27.06
CA PHE A 259 -6.87 1.99 -26.96
C PHE A 259 -5.85 1.15 -26.22
N LEU A 260 -6.30 0.20 -25.39
CA LEU A 260 -5.43 -0.57 -24.51
C LEU A 260 -5.52 -2.09 -24.76
N HIS A 261 -6.38 -2.54 -25.67
CA HIS A 261 -6.47 -3.92 -26.17
C HIS A 261 -6.43 -3.94 -27.70
#